data_AF-A0A7L4N2J1-F1
#
_entry.id   AF-A0A7L4N2J1-F1
#
_cell.length_a   1.000
_cell.length_b   1.000
_cell.length_c   1.000
_cell.angle_alpha   90.00
_cell.angle_beta   90.00
_cell.angle_gamma   90.00
#
_symmetry.space_group_name_H-M   'P 1'
#
loop_
_entity.id
_entity.type
_entity.pdbx_description
1 polymer ?
#
loop_
_entity_poly.entity_id
_entity_poly.type
_entity_poly.pdbx_seq_one_letter_code
_entity_poly.pdbx_strand_id
1 'polypeptide(L)'
;RHYSLDAYLPLRLRPESMGKLRCLRACVIRSLFHMYEPFAARLSRNPALPDSTPSTLKNSRCLLFWCKKIEGNRQEVMWEFNFKFKKQSPRLKSKCCKELQPPIQYEEVHTNPDQDCCLLQITTFNFIFVPIVMGMTFTLFTIGVSTDMRHHRVRLLFQDSPLRSGRTPRPDQGLQVVLDPVHSVRLLDWWHPQYPFSSKA
;
A
#
# COMPACT_ATOMS: atom_id res chain seq x y z
N ARG A 1 11.53 26.90 13.26
CA ARG A 1 12.06 25.87 12.33
C ARG A 1 11.36 24.55 12.66
N HIS A 2 10.74 23.87 11.70
CA HIS A 2 9.98 22.63 11.94
C HIS A 2 10.82 21.34 11.84
N TYR A 3 12.13 21.48 11.63
CA TYR A 3 13.06 20.38 11.46
C TYR A 3 13.78 20.10 12.78
N SER A 4 13.72 18.85 13.25
CA SER A 4 14.37 18.39 14.49
C SER A 4 15.47 17.37 14.18
N LEU A 5 16.71 17.72 14.53
CA LEU A 5 17.87 16.82 14.42
C LEU A 5 17.88 15.76 15.53
N ASP A 6 17.28 16.07 16.68
CA ASP A 6 17.24 15.18 17.85
C ASP A 6 16.05 14.20 17.81
N ALA A 7 15.33 14.15 16.68
CA ALA A 7 14.22 13.23 16.50
C ALA A 7 14.72 11.78 16.51
N TYR A 8 14.00 10.92 17.24
CA TYR A 8 14.31 9.50 17.26
C TYR A 8 14.04 8.87 15.88
N LEU A 9 15.10 8.37 15.25
CA LEU A 9 15.03 7.62 14.00
C LEU A 9 15.18 6.11 14.26
N PRO A 10 14.30 5.28 13.66
CA PRO A 10 14.53 3.84 13.56
C PRO A 10 15.93 3.55 13.01
N LEU A 11 16.57 2.47 13.47
CA LEU A 11 17.98 2.14 13.15
C LEU A 11 18.30 2.32 11.64
N ARG A 12 17.45 1.75 10.77
CA ARG A 12 17.62 1.80 9.31
C ARG A 12 17.50 3.20 8.69
N LEU A 13 16.89 4.13 9.40
CA LEU A 13 16.65 5.50 8.97
C LEU A 13 17.68 6.49 9.51
N ARG A 14 18.66 6.02 10.30
CA ARG A 14 19.74 6.85 10.81
C ARG A 14 20.79 7.11 9.72
N PRO A 15 21.45 8.28 9.70
CA PRO A 15 22.46 8.61 8.69
C PRO A 15 23.56 7.55 8.55
N GLU A 16 24.00 6.95 9.66
CA GLU A 16 25.06 5.94 9.69
C GLU A 16 24.64 4.65 8.96
N SER A 17 23.33 4.33 8.97
CA SER A 17 22.77 3.18 8.27
C SER A 17 22.41 3.49 6.81
N MET A 18 22.40 4.76 6.41
CA MET A 18 22.15 5.22 5.04
C MET A 18 23.42 5.35 4.19
N GLY A 19 24.53 4.71 4.59
CA GLY A 19 25.77 4.71 3.80
C GLY A 19 25.68 4.00 2.44
N LYS A 20 24.60 3.25 2.18
CA LYS A 20 24.34 2.60 0.89
C LYS A 20 23.44 3.47 0.03
N LEU A 21 23.79 3.63 -1.25
CA LEU A 21 22.98 4.40 -2.20
C LEU A 21 21.64 3.71 -2.49
N ARG A 22 21.59 2.37 -2.47
CA ARG A 22 20.36 1.61 -2.71
C ARG A 22 19.22 2.02 -1.77
N CYS A 23 18.07 2.35 -2.34
CA CYS A 23 16.86 2.83 -1.64
C CYS A 23 17.03 4.16 -0.89
N LEU A 24 18.14 4.90 -1.06
CA LEU A 24 18.43 6.10 -0.29
C LEU A 24 17.31 7.13 -0.36
N ARG A 25 16.74 7.38 -1.56
CA ARG A 25 15.59 8.28 -1.72
C ARG A 25 14.41 7.88 -0.83
N ALA A 26 14.09 6.59 -0.79
CA ALA A 26 12.99 6.08 0.03
C ALA A 26 13.28 6.26 1.52
N CYS A 27 14.50 5.94 1.96
CA CYS A 27 14.94 6.12 3.33
C CYS A 27 14.86 7.59 3.76
N VAL A 28 15.36 8.52 2.94
CA VAL A 28 15.31 9.97 3.25
C VAL A 28 13.86 10.44 3.40
N ILE A 29 12.96 10.08 2.49
CA ILE A 29 11.53 10.43 2.60
C ILE A 29 10.94 9.89 3.92
N ARG A 30 11.26 8.66 4.30
CA ARG A 30 10.78 8.07 5.55
C ARG A 30 11.40 8.74 6.79
N SER A 31 12.66 9.17 6.76
CA SER A 31 13.27 9.92 7.87
C SER A 31 12.62 11.29 8.05
N LEU A 32 12.25 11.97 6.95
CA LEU A 32 11.53 13.24 7.03
C LEU A 32 10.20 13.12 7.79
N PHE A 33 9.55 11.96 7.80
CA PHE A 33 8.35 11.74 8.62
C PHE A 33 8.62 11.90 10.11
N HIS A 34 9.81 11.54 10.58
CA HIS A 34 10.18 11.67 11.99
C HIS A 34 10.73 13.06 12.32
N MET A 35 11.45 13.67 11.37
CA MET A 35 12.21 14.90 11.61
C MET A 35 11.44 16.17 11.25
N TYR A 36 10.37 16.07 10.46
CA TYR A 36 9.65 17.21 9.91
C TYR A 36 8.14 17.10 10.18
N GLU A 37 7.71 17.69 11.29
CA GLU A 37 6.32 17.66 11.77
C GLU A 37 5.28 18.02 10.70
N PRO A 38 5.48 19.04 9.84
CA PRO A 38 4.47 19.39 8.83
C PRO A 38 4.22 18.28 7.81
N PHE A 39 5.20 17.40 7.56
CA PHE A 39 5.01 16.23 6.71
C PHE A 39 4.27 15.12 7.46
N ALA A 40 4.62 14.87 8.72
CA ALA A 40 3.92 13.91 9.57
C ALA A 40 2.43 14.26 9.75
N ALA A 41 2.14 15.51 10.08
CA ALA A 41 0.78 16.02 10.30
C ALA A 41 -0.08 15.99 9.02
N ARG A 42 0.54 16.16 7.84
CA ARG A 42 -0.17 15.99 6.56
C ARG A 42 -0.54 14.53 6.32
N LEU A 43 0.35 13.61 6.66
CA LEU A 43 0.15 12.19 6.42
C LEU A 43 -0.80 11.53 7.45
N SER A 44 -0.92 12.10 8.64
CA SER A 44 -1.81 11.61 9.70
C SER A 44 -3.29 11.97 9.50
N ARG A 45 -3.61 12.92 8.61
CA ARG A 45 -4.99 13.38 8.33
C ARG A 45 -5.81 12.41 7.48
N ASN A 46 -5.28 11.21 7.18
CA ASN A 46 -6.00 10.24 6.37
C ASN A 46 -7.21 9.69 7.13
N PRO A 47 -8.43 9.80 6.59
CA PRO A 47 -9.62 9.23 7.21
C PRO A 47 -9.49 7.71 7.34
N ALA A 48 -10.24 7.13 8.29
CA ALA A 48 -10.25 5.68 8.51
C ALA A 48 -10.66 4.91 7.26
N LEU A 49 -11.45 5.53 6.38
CA LEU A 49 -11.93 4.99 5.12
C LEU A 49 -11.71 6.04 4.04
N PRO A 50 -11.26 5.67 2.83
CA PRO A 50 -11.09 6.64 1.76
C PRO A 50 -12.46 7.14 1.28
N ASP A 51 -12.55 8.44 0.98
CA ASP A 51 -13.78 9.09 0.49
C ASP A 51 -14.26 8.52 -0.87
N SER A 52 -13.36 7.85 -1.59
CA SER A 52 -13.67 7.20 -2.86
C SER A 52 -12.97 5.85 -3.00
N THR A 53 -13.52 5.02 -3.87
CA THR A 53 -12.94 3.72 -4.21
C THR A 53 -11.53 3.88 -4.82
N PRO A 54 -10.46 3.32 -4.22
CA PRO A 54 -9.11 3.34 -4.78
C PRO A 54 -9.02 2.56 -6.10
N SER A 55 -9.25 3.27 -7.22
CA SER A 55 -9.14 2.74 -8.58
C SER A 55 -7.69 2.54 -9.03
N THR A 56 -6.73 3.14 -8.32
CA THR A 56 -5.29 3.09 -8.60
C THR A 56 -4.69 1.69 -8.52
N LEU A 57 -5.38 0.75 -7.86
CA LEU A 57 -4.98 -0.65 -7.74
C LEU A 57 -5.41 -1.51 -8.93
N LYS A 58 -6.31 -1.04 -9.80
CA LYS A 58 -6.86 -1.85 -10.89
C LYS A 58 -5.75 -2.40 -11.78
N ASN A 59 -5.85 -3.68 -12.13
CA ASN A 59 -4.87 -4.46 -12.88
C ASN A 59 -3.51 -4.67 -12.20
N SER A 60 -3.39 -4.40 -10.90
CA SER A 60 -2.18 -4.70 -10.12
C SER A 60 -2.14 -6.17 -9.71
N ARG A 61 -0.94 -6.76 -9.66
CA ARG A 61 -0.76 -8.15 -9.22
C ARG A 61 -0.65 -8.22 -7.70
N CYS A 62 -1.40 -9.11 -7.05
CA CYS A 62 -1.22 -9.41 -5.63
C CYS A 62 0.07 -10.21 -5.47
N LEU A 63 1.08 -9.62 -4.83
CA LEU A 63 2.37 -10.28 -4.59
C LEU A 63 2.34 -11.08 -3.29
N LEU A 64 1.80 -10.50 -2.23
CA LEU A 64 1.77 -11.08 -0.90
C LEU A 64 0.44 -10.76 -0.23
N PHE A 65 -0.04 -11.73 0.53
CA PHE A 65 -1.17 -11.59 1.44
C PHE A 65 -0.77 -12.12 2.81
N TRP A 66 -1.08 -11.37 3.86
CA TRP A 66 -0.94 -11.83 5.23
C TRP A 66 -2.01 -11.19 6.12
N CYS A 67 -2.33 -11.87 7.21
CA CYS A 67 -3.21 -11.33 8.24
C CYS A 67 -2.51 -11.39 9.60
N LYS A 68 -2.85 -10.47 10.48
CA LYS A 68 -2.41 -10.51 11.88
C LYS A 68 -3.54 -10.08 12.79
N LYS A 69 -3.59 -10.69 13.98
CA LYS A 69 -4.41 -10.19 15.07
C LYS A 69 -3.78 -8.91 15.60
N ILE A 70 -4.58 -7.85 15.75
CA ILE A 70 -4.17 -6.64 16.44
C ILE A 70 -4.58 -6.82 17.90
N GLU A 71 -3.59 -7.01 18.75
CA GLU A 71 -3.75 -7.00 20.19
C GLU A 71 -3.29 -5.62 20.70
N GLY A 72 -4.16 -4.91 21.40
CA GLY A 72 -3.88 -3.57 21.94
C GLY A 72 -4.75 -3.23 23.12
N ASN A 73 -4.58 -2.04 23.71
CA ASN A 73 -5.33 -1.58 24.90
C ASN A 73 -6.84 -1.37 24.67
N ARG A 74 -7.35 -1.61 23.45
CA ARG A 74 -8.78 -1.53 23.17
C ARG A 74 -9.45 -2.83 23.63
N GLN A 75 -10.67 -2.73 24.16
CA GLN A 75 -11.45 -3.90 24.57
C GLN A 75 -11.78 -4.85 23.41
N GLU A 76 -11.77 -4.37 22.17
CA GLU A 76 -12.17 -5.13 20.99
C GLU A 76 -10.96 -5.70 20.24
N VAL A 77 -10.96 -7.01 20.05
CA VAL A 77 -10.01 -7.71 19.17
C VAL A 77 -10.27 -7.28 17.73
N MET A 78 -9.21 -6.93 17.01
CA MET A 78 -9.29 -6.58 15.59
C MET A 78 -8.33 -7.44 14.75
N TRP A 79 -8.57 -7.50 13.46
CA TRP A 79 -7.75 -8.25 12.50
C TRP A 79 -7.31 -7.34 11.36
N GLU A 80 -6.01 -7.34 11.05
CA GLU A 80 -5.45 -6.57 9.93
C GLU A 80 -5.15 -7.50 8.76
N PHE A 81 -5.83 -7.27 7.64
CA PHE A 81 -5.61 -7.92 6.36
C PHE A 81 -4.74 -7.05 5.48
N ASN A 82 -3.61 -7.58 5.05
CA ASN A 82 -2.61 -6.86 4.28
C ASN A 82 -2.44 -7.50 2.90
N PHE A 83 -2.63 -6.70 1.85
CA PHE A 83 -2.45 -7.10 0.46
C PHE A 83 -1.39 -6.21 -0.18
N LYS A 84 -0.23 -6.78 -0.49
CA LYS A 84 0.82 -6.08 -1.24
C LYS A 84 0.58 -6.27 -2.72
N PHE A 85 0.34 -5.19 -3.42
CA PHE A 85 0.15 -5.15 -4.86
C PHE A 85 1.36 -4.58 -5.57
N LYS A 86 1.61 -5.04 -6.79
CA LYS A 86 2.53 -4.41 -7.74
C LYS A 86 1.74 -3.90 -8.93
N LYS A 87 1.79 -2.58 -9.13
CA LYS A 87 1.16 -1.91 -10.27
C LYS A 87 1.85 -2.41 -11.55
N GLN A 88 1.07 -2.67 -12.59
CA GLN A 88 1.68 -2.93 -13.90
C GLN A 88 2.27 -1.62 -14.40
N SER A 89 3.54 -1.65 -14.81
CA SER A 89 4.10 -0.54 -15.57
C SER A 89 3.22 -0.32 -16.81
N PRO A 90 2.81 0.93 -17.12
CA PRO A 90 2.09 1.18 -18.35
C PRO A 90 2.95 0.66 -19.51
N ARG A 91 2.45 -0.35 -20.24
CA ARG A 91 3.17 -0.99 -21.36
C ARG A 91 3.45 -0.02 -22.53
N LEU A 92 2.99 1.22 -22.42
CA LEU A 92 3.09 2.29 -23.38
C LEU A 92 3.67 3.56 -22.73
N LYS A 93 4.92 3.52 -22.26
CA LYS A 93 5.73 4.73 -22.40
C LYS A 93 6.29 4.72 -23.81
N SER A 94 5.56 5.38 -24.72
CA SER A 94 6.10 5.79 -26.01
C SER A 94 7.51 6.37 -25.79
N LYS A 95 8.47 5.95 -26.61
CA LYS A 95 9.87 6.43 -26.62
C LYS A 95 10.00 7.96 -26.88
N CYS A 96 8.90 8.69 -26.93
CA CYS A 96 8.83 10.11 -27.27
C CYS A 96 9.20 11.05 -26.10
N CYS A 97 9.03 10.63 -24.84
CA CYS A 97 9.48 11.43 -23.71
C CYS A 97 10.90 11.03 -23.35
N LYS A 98 11.89 11.86 -23.72
CA LYS A 98 13.23 11.84 -23.11
C LYS A 98 13.08 12.26 -21.65
N GLU A 99 12.57 11.37 -20.79
CA GLU A 99 12.64 11.58 -19.34
C GLU A 99 14.12 11.79 -19.00
N LEU A 100 14.43 12.92 -18.38
CA LEU A 100 15.76 13.24 -17.86
C LEU A 100 16.18 12.06 -16.97
N GLN A 101 17.09 11.24 -17.48
CA GLN A 101 17.64 10.14 -16.71
C GLN A 101 18.60 10.75 -15.67
N PRO A 102 18.53 10.31 -14.41
CA PRO A 102 19.52 10.70 -13.43
C PRO A 102 20.91 10.25 -13.93
N PRO A 103 21.99 10.97 -13.56
CA PRO A 103 23.35 10.50 -13.82
C PRO A 103 23.51 9.05 -13.32
N ILE A 104 24.23 8.22 -14.08
CA ILE A 104 24.41 6.78 -13.80
C ILE A 104 24.90 6.54 -12.37
N GLN A 105 25.77 7.41 -11.86
CA GLN A 105 26.28 7.37 -10.49
C GLN A 105 25.22 7.48 -9.37
N TYR A 106 23.99 7.92 -9.71
CA TYR A 106 22.85 8.02 -8.79
C TYR A 106 21.74 7.01 -9.09
N GLU A 107 21.96 6.05 -9.99
CA GLU A 107 20.97 5.02 -10.32
C GLU A 107 20.55 4.22 -9.07
N GLU A 108 21.51 3.87 -8.22
CA GLU A 108 21.24 3.17 -6.96
C GLU A 108 20.38 3.99 -5.99
N VAL A 109 20.52 5.32 -5.97
CA VAL A 109 19.71 6.22 -5.11
C VAL A 109 18.22 6.07 -5.37
N HIS A 110 17.86 5.83 -6.63
CA HIS A 110 16.48 5.66 -7.09
C HIS A 110 16.03 4.20 -7.12
N THR A 111 16.95 3.25 -6.97
CA THR A 111 16.64 1.82 -6.99
C THR A 111 15.93 1.43 -5.70
N ASN A 112 14.67 0.98 -5.84
CA ASN A 112 13.88 0.43 -4.73
C ASN A 112 13.21 -0.89 -5.17
N PRO A 113 13.41 -2.02 -4.45
CA PRO A 113 12.76 -3.28 -4.80
C PRO A 113 11.23 -3.23 -4.73
N ASP A 114 10.68 -2.30 -3.96
CA ASP A 114 9.25 -2.05 -3.82
C ASP A 114 8.73 -0.96 -4.75
N GLN A 115 9.54 -0.51 -5.72
CA GLN A 115 9.09 0.43 -6.75
C GLN A 115 7.79 -0.09 -7.39
N ASP A 116 6.83 0.82 -7.55
CA ASP A 116 5.47 0.57 -8.06
C ASP A 116 4.62 -0.41 -7.23
N CYS A 117 5.06 -0.73 -6.00
CA CYS A 117 4.25 -1.46 -5.04
C CYS A 117 3.39 -0.52 -4.19
N CYS A 118 2.31 -1.08 -3.68
CA CYS A 118 1.42 -0.45 -2.72
C CYS A 118 0.81 -1.51 -1.81
N LEU A 119 0.50 -1.11 -0.58
CA LEU A 119 -0.06 -1.98 0.45
C LEU A 119 -1.48 -1.53 0.76
N LEU A 120 -2.44 -2.39 0.49
CA LEU A 120 -3.81 -2.24 0.95
C LEU A 120 -3.91 -2.92 2.32
N GLN A 121 -4.23 -2.13 3.35
CA GLN A 121 -4.47 -2.60 4.71
C GLN A 121 -5.93 -2.42 5.06
N ILE A 122 -6.59 -3.48 5.50
CA ILE A 122 -7.99 -3.44 5.90
C ILE A 122 -8.09 -4.03 7.30
N THR A 123 -8.72 -3.29 8.21
CA THR A 123 -8.96 -3.75 9.58
C THR A 123 -10.42 -4.11 9.74
N THR A 124 -10.69 -5.27 10.34
CA THR A 124 -12.04 -5.76 10.64
C THR A 124 -12.15 -6.12 12.12
N PHE A 125 -13.38 -6.21 12.63
CA PHE A 125 -13.64 -6.67 14.00
C PHE A 125 -13.55 -8.19 14.13
N ASN A 126 -13.91 -8.93 13.08
CA ASN A 126 -13.87 -10.39 13.07
C ASN A 126 -12.75 -10.91 12.20
N PHE A 127 -12.23 -12.09 12.54
CA PHE A 127 -11.42 -12.86 11.61
C PHE A 127 -12.29 -13.32 10.45
N ILE A 128 -11.77 -13.21 9.24
CA ILE A 128 -12.45 -13.59 8.01
C ILE A 128 -11.48 -14.44 7.22
N PHE A 129 -11.92 -15.64 6.84
CA PHE A 129 -11.11 -16.50 6.01
C PHE A 129 -11.00 -15.90 4.59
N VAL A 130 -9.76 -15.68 4.15
CA VAL A 130 -9.47 -15.16 2.81
C VAL A 130 -8.84 -16.29 1.98
N PRO A 131 -9.44 -16.67 0.84
CA PRO A 131 -8.86 -17.65 -0.08
C PRO A 131 -7.51 -17.20 -0.65
N ILE A 132 -6.78 -18.12 -1.28
CA ILE A 132 -5.45 -17.83 -1.87
C ILE A 132 -5.60 -16.85 -3.03
N VAL A 133 -5.17 -15.61 -2.80
CA VAL A 133 -5.23 -14.51 -3.80
C VAL A 133 -3.87 -14.12 -4.37
N MET A 134 -2.79 -14.68 -3.82
CA MET A 134 -1.42 -14.37 -4.24
C MET A 134 -1.20 -14.81 -5.69
N GLY A 135 -0.54 -13.96 -6.48
CA GLY A 135 -0.30 -14.18 -7.91
C GLY A 135 -1.44 -13.71 -8.82
N MET A 136 -2.65 -13.51 -8.29
CA MET A 136 -3.81 -13.05 -9.05
C MET A 136 -3.76 -11.54 -9.33
N THR A 137 -4.52 -11.10 -10.32
CA THR A 137 -4.70 -9.69 -10.70
C THR A 137 -5.90 -9.10 -9.99
N PHE A 138 -5.69 -7.97 -9.32
CA PHE A 138 -6.74 -7.19 -8.68
C PHE A 138 -7.52 -6.37 -9.71
N THR A 139 -8.84 -6.43 -9.68
CA THR A 139 -9.68 -5.85 -10.75
C THR A 139 -10.74 -4.87 -10.26
N LEU A 140 -11.28 -5.10 -9.06
CA LEU A 140 -12.31 -4.25 -8.48
C LEU A 140 -12.12 -4.13 -6.97
N PHE A 141 -12.20 -2.89 -6.50
CA PHE A 141 -12.38 -2.53 -5.11
C PHE A 141 -13.76 -1.89 -4.97
N THR A 142 -14.52 -2.22 -3.95
CA THR A 142 -15.76 -1.51 -3.63
C THR A 142 -15.91 -1.40 -2.12
N ILE A 143 -16.36 -0.23 -1.67
CA ILE A 143 -16.80 -0.01 -0.29
C ILE A 143 -18.32 0.13 -0.34
N GLY A 144 -19.00 -0.67 0.45
CA GLY A 144 -20.41 -0.54 0.73
C GLY A 144 -20.65 -0.56 2.23
N VAL A 145 -21.90 -0.83 2.59
CA VAL A 145 -22.35 -0.97 3.97
C VAL A 145 -22.72 -2.43 4.26
N SER A 146 -22.56 -2.83 5.51
CA SER A 146 -22.97 -4.14 6.02
C SER A 146 -24.50 -4.26 6.00
N THR A 147 -25.03 -5.47 6.13
CA THR A 147 -26.50 -5.71 6.09
C THR A 147 -27.24 -5.01 7.23
N ASP A 148 -26.58 -4.81 8.37
CA ASP A 148 -27.10 -4.06 9.50
C ASP A 148 -26.97 -2.53 9.35
N MET A 149 -26.32 -2.07 8.28
CA MET A 149 -26.00 -0.66 7.97
C MET A 149 -25.12 0.04 9.02
N ARG A 150 -24.52 -0.70 9.97
CA ARG A 150 -23.72 -0.12 11.06
C ARG A 150 -22.25 -0.05 10.74
N HIS A 151 -21.80 -0.93 9.85
CA HIS A 151 -20.41 -1.07 9.50
C HIS A 151 -20.20 -0.92 7.99
N HIS A 152 -18.96 -0.69 7.61
CA HIS A 152 -18.58 -0.73 6.20
C HIS A 152 -18.27 -2.17 5.79
N ARG A 153 -18.47 -2.44 4.51
CA ARG A 153 -18.18 -3.72 3.88
C ARG A 153 -17.25 -3.46 2.70
N VAL A 154 -16.14 -4.20 2.64
CA VAL A 154 -15.22 -4.12 1.51
C VAL A 154 -15.32 -5.38 0.68
N ARG A 155 -15.47 -5.21 -0.63
CA ARG A 155 -15.40 -6.30 -1.61
C ARG A 155 -14.23 -6.09 -2.56
N LEU A 156 -13.43 -7.15 -2.68
CA LEU A 156 -12.25 -7.26 -3.54
C LEU A 156 -12.51 -8.33 -4.60
N LEU A 157 -12.18 -8.05 -5.86
CA LEU A 157 -12.27 -9.01 -6.95
C LEU A 157 -10.90 -9.30 -7.56
N PHE A 158 -10.56 -10.58 -7.63
CA PHE A 158 -9.32 -11.10 -8.19
C PHE A 158 -9.59 -11.97 -9.42
N GLN A 159 -8.72 -11.88 -10.42
CA GLN A 159 -8.79 -12.65 -11.67
C GLN A 159 -7.41 -13.21 -12.05
N ASP A 160 -7.36 -14.28 -12.82
CA ASP A 160 -6.09 -14.90 -13.24
C ASP A 160 -5.29 -14.03 -14.22
N SER A 161 -5.95 -13.12 -14.92
CA SER A 161 -5.33 -12.24 -15.91
C SER A 161 -5.85 -10.80 -15.82
N PRO A 162 -5.06 -9.80 -16.24
CA PRO A 162 -5.50 -8.42 -16.24
C PRO A 162 -6.63 -8.17 -17.23
N LEU A 163 -7.56 -7.29 -16.84
CA LEU A 163 -8.63 -6.86 -17.72
C LEU A 163 -8.05 -6.04 -18.88
N ARG A 164 -8.36 -6.44 -20.11
CA ARG A 164 -8.09 -5.63 -21.30
C ARG A 164 -8.89 -4.32 -21.19
N SER A 165 -8.24 -3.21 -21.57
CA SER A 165 -8.84 -1.87 -21.50
C SER A 165 -10.23 -1.84 -22.16
N GLY A 166 -11.21 -1.20 -21.50
CA GLY A 166 -12.58 -1.07 -22.00
C GLY A 166 -13.55 -2.20 -21.63
N ARG A 167 -13.11 -3.30 -21.01
CA ARG A 167 -14.02 -4.34 -20.50
C ARG A 167 -14.38 -4.12 -19.02
N THR A 168 -15.67 -4.16 -18.71
CA THR A 168 -16.14 -4.24 -17.33
C THR A 168 -15.89 -5.66 -16.79
N PRO A 169 -15.48 -5.80 -15.52
CA PRO A 169 -15.40 -7.12 -14.89
C PRO A 169 -16.81 -7.73 -14.89
N ARG A 170 -16.95 -8.95 -15.40
CA ARG A 170 -18.18 -9.72 -15.17
C ARG A 170 -18.20 -10.10 -13.69
N PRO A 171 -19.26 -9.77 -12.92
CA PRO A 171 -19.29 -10.02 -11.48
C PRO A 171 -19.20 -11.51 -11.11
N ASP A 172 -19.60 -12.40 -12.03
CA ASP A 172 -19.52 -13.86 -11.85
C ASP A 172 -18.17 -14.46 -12.25
N GLN A 173 -17.24 -13.66 -12.77
CA GLN A 173 -15.95 -14.13 -13.25
C GLN A 173 -14.82 -13.60 -12.37
N GLY A 174 -14.35 -14.46 -11.46
CA GLY A 174 -13.21 -14.18 -10.59
C GLY A 174 -13.45 -14.60 -9.15
N LEU A 175 -12.38 -14.55 -8.37
CA LEU A 175 -12.41 -14.86 -6.95
C LEU A 175 -12.77 -13.59 -6.17
N GLN A 176 -13.88 -13.66 -5.44
CA GLN A 176 -14.36 -12.56 -4.62
C GLN A 176 -13.94 -12.76 -3.16
N VAL A 177 -13.38 -11.71 -2.57
CA VAL A 177 -13.13 -11.63 -1.12
C VAL A 177 -14.00 -10.52 -0.54
N VAL A 178 -14.75 -10.84 0.51
CA VAL A 178 -15.59 -9.90 1.23
C VAL A 178 -15.07 -9.78 2.66
N LEU A 179 -14.83 -8.55 3.08
CA LEU A 179 -14.47 -8.21 4.45
C LEU A 179 -15.62 -7.40 5.05
N ASP A 180 -16.22 -7.92 6.12
CA ASP A 180 -17.41 -7.39 6.79
C ASP A 180 -17.44 -7.95 8.24
N PRO A 181 -17.48 -7.13 9.30
CA PRO A 181 -17.50 -5.67 9.34
C PRO A 181 -16.11 -5.02 9.30
N VAL A 182 -15.96 -3.96 8.51
CA VAL A 182 -14.72 -3.18 8.32
C VAL A 182 -14.68 -2.00 9.27
N HIS A 183 -13.57 -1.87 9.99
CA HIS A 183 -13.23 -0.72 10.83
C HIS A 183 -12.48 0.35 10.04
N SER A 184 -11.48 -0.03 9.22
CA SER A 184 -10.68 0.93 8.46
C SER A 184 -10.04 0.34 7.21
N VAL A 185 -9.76 1.18 6.23
CA VAL A 185 -9.07 0.88 4.97
C VAL A 185 -7.95 1.92 4.77
N ARG A 186 -6.72 1.46 4.58
CA ARG A 186 -5.57 2.30 4.23
C ARG A 186 -4.89 1.79 2.97
N LEU A 187 -4.52 2.70 2.09
CA LEU A 187 -3.67 2.41 0.94
C LEU A 187 -2.34 3.13 1.12
N LEU A 188 -1.26 2.38 1.28
CA LEU A 188 0.08 2.91 1.49
C LEU A 188 0.92 2.71 0.21
N ASP A 189 1.45 3.77 -0.37
CA ASP A 189 2.47 3.64 -1.41
C ASP A 189 3.80 3.15 -0.83
N TRP A 190 4.68 2.61 -1.67
CA TRP A 190 6.00 2.07 -1.27
C TRP A 190 6.90 3.03 -0.50
N TRP A 191 6.75 4.34 -0.71
CA TRP A 191 7.52 5.38 -0.01
C TRP A 191 6.93 5.75 1.35
N HIS A 192 5.71 5.30 1.65
CA HIS A 192 5.02 5.66 2.88
C HIS A 192 5.81 5.18 4.12
N PRO A 193 5.92 5.98 5.20
CA PRO A 193 6.68 5.63 6.41
C PRO A 193 6.21 4.34 7.09
N GLN A 194 4.89 4.09 7.07
CA GLN A 194 4.30 2.86 7.61
C GLN A 194 4.35 1.66 6.64
N TYR A 195 4.85 1.85 5.41
CA TYR A 195 5.02 0.73 4.48
C TYR A 195 6.19 -0.15 4.97
N PRO A 196 6.00 -1.48 5.09
CA PRO A 196 7.04 -2.38 5.61
C PRO A 196 8.36 -2.27 4.83
N PHE A 197 9.48 -2.35 5.53
CA PHE A 197 10.77 -2.39 4.85
C PHE A 197 10.96 -3.73 4.12
N SER A 198 11.43 -3.67 2.88
CA SER A 198 11.86 -4.87 2.16
C SER A 198 13.12 -5.45 2.82
N SER A 199 13.16 -6.78 2.96
CA SER A 199 14.37 -7.51 3.33
C SER A 199 15.42 -7.51 2.22
N LYS A 200 15.02 -7.21 0.98
CA LYS A 200 15.91 -7.14 -0.20
C LYS A 200 16.53 -5.75 -0.43
N ALA A 201 16.20 -4.79 0.41
CA ALA A 201 16.69 -3.42 0.35
C ALA A 201 17.91 -3.25 1.24
#